data_AF-M0EC46-F1
#
_entry.id   AF-M0EC46-F1
#
_cell.length_a   1.000
_cell.length_b   1.000
_cell.length_c   1.000
_cell.angle_alpha   90.00
_cell.angle_beta   90.00
_cell.angle_gamma   90.00
#
_symmetry.space_group_name_H-M   'P 1'
#
loop_
_entity.id
_entity.type
_entity.pdbx_description
1 polymer ?
#
loop_
_entity_poly.entity_id
_entity_poly.type
_entity_poly.pdbx_seq_one_letter_code
_entity_poly.pdbx_strand_id
1 'polypeptide(L)'
;MLRWCTEFDITEVTLYTFSTENFARPEEELTELFDLIEDRLYSFADADLVHDNEVSIHGLGEIKRLPDRVGEAVTYAEQRTYQYDTLKLNIALAYGGRNELLRTAQQLTQEVADGDLDPEAITADLIGETLYRRPVQDVDLVIRTGGDERTSNFLPWHASGNEAAVYFCTPYWPEFSKVEFARAVRTYEAREQSWQETQLRRALSLVHAVKHTEYQPRTQLIQRLRDQLTRETATRFVDSVQTDTETTPADGDTKQAHPVSND
;
A
#
# COMPACT_ATOMS: atom_id res chain seq x y z
N MET A 1 -8.37 4.56 -17.55
CA MET A 1 -7.69 4.33 -16.27
C MET A 1 -6.60 5.37 -16.02
N LEU A 2 -5.52 5.48 -16.81
CA LEU A 2 -4.43 6.46 -16.55
C LEU A 2 -4.92 7.90 -16.31
N ARG A 3 -5.85 8.40 -17.15
CA ARG A 3 -6.49 9.72 -16.92
C ARG A 3 -7.13 9.84 -15.54
N TRP A 4 -7.76 8.77 -15.05
CA TRP A 4 -8.38 8.76 -13.73
C TRP A 4 -7.32 8.75 -12.63
N CYS A 5 -6.19 8.06 -12.80
CA CYS A 5 -5.08 8.15 -11.84
C CYS A 5 -4.62 9.60 -11.66
N THR A 6 -4.42 10.34 -12.76
CA THR A 6 -4.07 11.77 -12.70
C THR A 6 -5.13 12.60 -11.98
N GLU A 7 -6.42 12.34 -12.21
CA GLU A 7 -7.51 13.08 -11.55
C GLU A 7 -7.60 12.83 -10.03
N PHE A 8 -7.09 11.69 -9.56
CA PHE A 8 -7.11 11.29 -8.16
C PHE A 8 -5.71 11.38 -7.50
N ASP A 9 -4.76 12.07 -8.14
CA ASP A 9 -3.37 12.25 -7.66
C ASP A 9 -2.66 10.92 -7.32
N ILE A 10 -2.98 9.86 -8.05
CA ILE A 10 -2.32 8.55 -7.90
C ILE A 10 -0.98 8.61 -8.62
N THR A 11 0.10 8.27 -7.89
CA THR A 11 1.49 8.34 -8.38
C THR A 11 2.04 7.01 -8.87
N GLU A 12 1.42 5.90 -8.50
CA GLU A 12 1.86 4.56 -8.91
C GLU A 12 0.67 3.62 -9.11
N VAL A 13 0.69 2.84 -10.20
CA VAL A 13 -0.32 1.84 -10.50
C VAL A 13 0.34 0.58 -11.06
N THR A 14 -0.03 -0.58 -10.52
CA THR A 14 0.43 -1.88 -11.01
C THR A 14 -0.72 -2.66 -11.64
N LEU A 15 -0.57 -3.04 -12.90
CA LEU A 15 -1.53 -3.86 -13.64
C LEU A 15 -1.12 -5.33 -13.62
N TYR A 16 -2.01 -6.22 -13.20
CA TYR A 16 -1.79 -7.67 -13.25
C TYR A 16 -2.14 -8.23 -14.63
N THR A 17 -1.23 -8.10 -15.59
CA THR A 17 -1.49 -8.38 -17.01
C THR A 17 -1.36 -9.87 -17.36
N PHE A 18 -0.33 -10.56 -16.86
CA PHE A 18 -0.13 -11.98 -17.15
C PHE A 18 0.52 -12.70 -15.96
N SER A 19 -0.17 -13.68 -15.38
CA SER A 19 0.33 -14.43 -14.22
C SER A 19 1.17 -15.65 -14.60
N THR A 20 1.99 -16.14 -13.67
CA THR A 20 2.74 -17.40 -13.89
C THR A 20 1.84 -18.61 -14.12
N GLU A 21 0.62 -18.61 -13.58
CA GLU A 21 -0.37 -19.67 -13.81
C GLU A 21 -0.98 -19.59 -15.22
N ASN A 22 -0.92 -18.44 -15.90
CA ASN A 22 -1.46 -18.30 -17.25
C ASN A 22 -0.69 -19.10 -18.29
N PHE A 23 0.57 -19.51 -18.03
CA PHE A 23 1.32 -20.43 -18.89
C PHE A 23 0.65 -21.80 -19.07
N ALA A 24 -0.31 -22.18 -18.20
CA ALA A 24 -1.07 -23.41 -18.35
C ALA A 24 -2.22 -23.33 -19.37
N ARG A 25 -2.45 -22.16 -20.00
CA ARG A 25 -3.47 -21.97 -21.05
C ARG A 25 -3.05 -22.65 -22.37
N PRO A 26 -4.01 -22.93 -23.27
CA PRO A 26 -3.71 -23.45 -24.60
C PRO A 26 -2.76 -22.54 -25.40
N GLU A 27 -1.93 -23.13 -26.25
CA GLU A 27 -0.88 -22.42 -27.01
C GLU A 27 -1.44 -21.33 -27.95
N GLU A 28 -2.60 -21.58 -28.57
CA GLU A 28 -3.30 -20.60 -29.41
C GLU A 28 -3.70 -19.36 -28.59
N GLU A 29 -4.28 -19.55 -27.40
CA GLU A 29 -4.67 -18.46 -26.51
C GLU A 29 -3.46 -17.69 -25.97
N LEU A 30 -2.36 -18.40 -25.66
CA LEU A 30 -1.10 -17.77 -25.26
C LEU A 30 -0.54 -16.88 -26.37
N THR A 31 -0.61 -17.34 -27.63
CA THR A 31 -0.13 -16.57 -28.78
C THR A 31 -0.91 -15.26 -28.93
N GLU A 32 -2.24 -15.33 -28.87
CA GLU A 32 -3.11 -14.14 -28.93
C GLU A 32 -2.87 -13.17 -27.76
N LEU A 33 -2.65 -13.70 -26.55
CA LEU A 33 -2.33 -12.88 -25.38
C LEU A 33 -0.98 -12.18 -25.55
N PHE A 34 0.04 -12.86 -26.06
CA PHE A 34 1.35 -12.25 -26.29
C PHE A 34 1.30 -11.21 -27.41
N ASP A 35 0.55 -11.45 -28.49
CA ASP A 35 0.31 -10.46 -29.55
C ASP A 35 -0.34 -9.19 -28.98
N LEU A 36 -1.37 -9.36 -28.13
CA LEU A 36 -2.06 -8.24 -27.50
C LEU A 36 -1.13 -7.47 -26.53
N ILE A 37 -0.35 -8.17 -25.71
CA ILE A 37 0.57 -7.53 -24.76
C ILE A 37 1.63 -6.73 -25.51
N GLU A 38 2.22 -7.31 -26.57
CA GLU A 38 3.21 -6.65 -27.43
C GLU A 38 2.64 -5.37 -28.05
N ASP A 39 1.49 -5.45 -28.73
CA ASP A 39 0.81 -4.30 -29.34
C ASP A 39 0.53 -3.19 -28.33
N ARG A 40 0.02 -3.55 -27.15
CA ARG A 40 -0.32 -2.56 -26.11
C ARG A 40 0.91 -1.89 -25.50
N LEU A 41 2.01 -2.60 -25.34
CA LEU A 41 3.26 -2.02 -24.83
C LEU A 41 3.81 -0.97 -25.79
N TYR A 42 3.88 -1.28 -27.09
CA TYR A 42 4.29 -0.30 -28.10
C TYR A 42 3.32 0.88 -28.19
N SER A 43 2.01 0.58 -28.28
CA SER A 43 0.99 1.62 -28.37
C SER A 43 0.98 2.57 -27.17
N PHE A 44 1.21 2.07 -25.94
CA PHE A 44 1.28 2.92 -24.76
C PHE A 44 2.59 3.70 -24.71
N ALA A 45 3.72 3.10 -25.06
CA ALA A 45 5.02 3.76 -25.05
C ALA A 45 5.07 5.01 -25.93
N ASP A 46 4.31 5.02 -27.04
CA ASP A 46 4.25 6.13 -28.00
C ASP A 46 2.99 7.02 -27.88
N ALA A 47 2.11 6.75 -26.91
CA ALA A 47 0.89 7.52 -26.75
C ALA A 47 1.17 8.93 -26.22
N ASP A 48 0.59 9.97 -26.84
CA ASP A 48 0.66 11.35 -26.36
C ASP A 48 0.25 11.46 -24.88
N LEU A 49 -0.79 10.73 -24.47
CA LEU A 49 -1.25 10.72 -23.08
C LEU A 49 -0.15 10.27 -22.09
N VAL A 50 0.68 9.30 -22.47
CA VAL A 50 1.79 8.81 -21.64
C VAL A 50 2.88 9.87 -21.50
N HIS A 51 3.15 10.63 -22.57
CA HIS A 51 4.15 11.70 -22.54
C HIS A 51 3.64 12.98 -21.87
N ASP A 52 2.41 13.40 -22.16
CA ASP A 52 1.76 14.58 -21.59
C ASP A 52 1.58 14.48 -20.07
N ASN A 53 1.46 13.26 -19.54
CA ASN A 53 1.33 12.99 -18.11
C ASN A 53 2.62 12.42 -17.50
N GLU A 54 3.73 12.41 -18.25
CA GLU A 54 5.04 11.91 -17.80
C GLU A 54 4.90 10.55 -17.09
N VAL A 55 4.30 9.58 -17.78
CA VAL A 55 4.10 8.22 -17.27
C VAL A 55 5.34 7.39 -17.54
N SER A 56 5.94 6.87 -16.48
CA SER A 56 7.08 5.94 -16.53
C SER A 56 6.57 4.50 -16.52
N ILE A 57 6.82 3.74 -17.59
CA ILE A 57 6.32 2.37 -17.77
C ILE A 57 7.40 1.36 -17.38
N HIS A 58 7.04 0.35 -16.58
CA HIS A 58 7.96 -0.69 -16.09
C HIS A 58 7.38 -2.10 -16.22
N GLY A 59 8.20 -3.05 -16.67
CA GLY A 59 7.89 -4.47 -16.61
C GLY A 59 8.24 -5.06 -15.24
N LEU A 60 7.30 -5.81 -14.66
CA LEU A 60 7.45 -6.51 -13.39
C LEU A 60 7.24 -8.03 -13.58
N GLY A 61 8.11 -8.87 -13.02
CA GLY A 61 8.01 -10.34 -13.10
C GLY A 61 9.05 -10.98 -14.02
N GLU A 62 8.77 -12.21 -14.49
CA GLU A 62 9.72 -13.01 -15.27
C GLU A 62 9.71 -12.68 -16.77
N ILE A 63 10.13 -11.46 -17.11
CA ILE A 63 10.12 -11.01 -18.51
C ILE A 63 10.92 -11.95 -19.43
N LYS A 64 12.02 -12.53 -18.93
CA LYS A 64 12.86 -13.50 -19.66
C LYS A 64 12.16 -14.84 -19.97
N ARG A 65 11.02 -15.15 -19.36
CA ARG A 65 10.22 -16.35 -19.67
C ARG A 65 9.21 -16.12 -20.78
N LEU A 66 8.98 -14.87 -21.16
CA LEU A 66 8.08 -14.50 -22.24
C LEU A 66 8.82 -14.64 -23.58
N PRO A 67 8.08 -14.72 -24.71
CA PRO A 67 8.70 -14.65 -26.04
C PRO A 67 9.54 -13.38 -26.20
N ASP A 68 10.67 -13.48 -26.93
CA ASP A 68 11.63 -12.39 -27.09
C ASP A 68 10.98 -11.06 -27.53
N ARG A 69 10.03 -11.13 -28.47
CA ARG A 69 9.25 -9.97 -28.94
C ARG A 69 8.51 -9.20 -27.83
N VAL A 70 8.00 -9.91 -26.81
CA VAL A 70 7.34 -9.29 -25.66
C VAL A 70 8.38 -8.64 -24.75
N GLY A 71 9.52 -9.29 -24.54
CA GLY A 71 10.64 -8.72 -23.79
C GLY A 71 11.23 -7.47 -24.46
N GLU A 72 11.31 -7.47 -25.79
CA GLU A 72 11.69 -6.31 -26.60
C GLU A 72 10.69 -5.16 -26.44
N ALA A 73 9.38 -5.44 -26.50
CA ALA A 73 8.34 -4.43 -26.29
C ALA A 73 8.37 -3.83 -24.87
N VAL A 74 8.62 -4.64 -23.83
CA VAL A 74 8.84 -4.15 -22.46
C VAL A 74 10.05 -3.22 -22.40
N THR A 75 11.17 -3.66 -23.00
CA THR A 75 12.42 -2.87 -23.03
C THR A 75 12.22 -1.55 -23.77
N TYR A 76 11.49 -1.57 -24.89
CA TYR A 76 11.11 -0.38 -25.64
C TYR A 76 10.31 0.60 -24.78
N ALA A 77 9.25 0.12 -24.12
CA ALA A 77 8.41 0.97 -23.28
C ALA A 77 9.19 1.60 -22.12
N GLU A 78 10.05 0.83 -21.46
CA GLU A 78 10.92 1.31 -20.37
C GLU A 78 11.91 2.37 -20.86
N GLN A 79 12.57 2.15 -21.99
CA GLN A 79 13.52 3.10 -22.56
C GLN A 79 12.82 4.35 -23.09
N ARG A 80 11.61 4.23 -23.63
CA ARG A 80 10.87 5.36 -24.19
C ARG A 80 10.36 6.32 -23.11
N THR A 81 10.19 5.82 -21.90
CA THR A 81 9.59 6.53 -20.76
C THR A 81 10.52 6.70 -19.56
N TYR A 82 11.80 6.32 -19.67
CA TYR A 82 12.75 6.23 -18.56
C TYR A 82 12.98 7.53 -17.78
N GLN A 83 12.78 8.67 -18.43
CA GLN A 83 13.07 10.01 -17.89
C GLN A 83 11.94 10.58 -17.05
N TYR A 84 10.77 9.92 -17.05
CA TYR A 84 9.58 10.41 -16.35
C TYR A 84 9.52 9.86 -14.92
N ASP A 85 8.87 10.60 -14.02
CA ASP A 85 8.71 10.19 -12.61
C ASP A 85 7.36 10.63 -12.00
N THR A 86 6.45 11.17 -12.81
CA THR A 86 5.16 11.71 -12.34
C THR A 86 4.14 10.62 -12.01
N LEU A 87 3.99 9.63 -12.90
CA LEU A 87 3.15 8.44 -12.67
C LEU A 87 3.91 7.19 -13.07
N LYS A 88 4.06 6.24 -12.17
CA LYS A 88 4.65 4.92 -12.45
C LYS A 88 3.58 3.92 -12.85
N LEU A 89 3.67 3.38 -14.06
CA LEU A 89 2.84 2.28 -14.54
C LEU A 89 3.66 1.00 -14.57
N ASN A 90 3.45 0.13 -13.56
CA ASN A 90 4.05 -1.19 -13.53
C ASN A 90 3.13 -2.19 -14.23
N ILE A 91 3.67 -3.01 -15.12
CA ILE A 91 2.95 -4.03 -15.87
C ILE A 91 3.50 -5.38 -15.44
N ALA A 92 2.72 -6.12 -14.65
CA ALA A 92 3.09 -7.42 -14.13
C ALA A 92 2.87 -8.51 -15.19
N LEU A 93 3.98 -9.08 -15.67
CA LEU A 93 4.06 -10.04 -16.77
C LEU A 93 4.86 -11.26 -16.36
N ALA A 94 4.32 -12.45 -16.61
CA ALA A 94 4.83 -13.69 -16.03
C ALA A 94 5.07 -13.54 -14.52
N TYR A 95 4.15 -12.87 -13.84
CA TYR A 95 4.29 -12.48 -12.44
C TYR A 95 3.60 -13.47 -11.52
N GLY A 96 4.20 -13.72 -10.36
CA GLY A 96 3.55 -14.38 -9.24
C GLY A 96 4.30 -14.07 -7.94
N GLY A 97 3.65 -13.46 -6.96
CA GLY A 97 4.31 -12.93 -5.77
C GLY A 97 5.15 -13.94 -4.99
N ARG A 98 4.63 -15.16 -4.81
CA ARG A 98 5.41 -16.29 -4.24
C ARG A 98 6.67 -16.63 -5.02
N ASN A 99 6.64 -16.54 -6.36
CA ASN A 99 7.81 -16.83 -7.18
C ASN A 99 8.85 -15.71 -7.06
N GLU A 100 8.42 -14.45 -6.95
CA GLU A 100 9.32 -13.31 -6.68
C GLU A 100 10.02 -13.47 -5.33
N LEU A 101 9.27 -13.84 -4.28
CA LEU A 101 9.85 -14.13 -2.96
C LEU A 101 10.83 -15.29 -2.99
N LEU A 102 10.49 -16.37 -3.72
CA LEU A 102 11.38 -17.52 -3.86
C LEU A 102 12.69 -17.13 -4.55
N ARG A 103 12.64 -16.37 -5.65
CA ARG A 103 13.84 -15.91 -6.35
C ARG A 103 14.69 -14.98 -5.49
N THR A 104 14.05 -14.06 -4.78
CA THR A 104 14.72 -13.15 -3.85
C THR A 104 15.45 -13.94 -2.76
N ALA A 105 14.79 -14.93 -2.16
CA ALA A 105 15.42 -15.80 -1.19
C ALA A 105 16.61 -16.57 -1.78
N GLN A 106 16.46 -17.15 -2.98
CA GLN A 106 17.55 -17.85 -3.68
C GLN A 106 18.75 -16.92 -3.95
N GLN A 107 18.50 -15.71 -4.45
CA GLN A 107 19.53 -14.71 -4.71
C GLN A 107 20.28 -14.35 -3.43
N LEU A 108 19.57 -13.94 -2.38
CA LEU A 108 20.19 -13.53 -1.12
C LEU A 108 20.96 -14.68 -0.47
N THR A 109 20.45 -15.92 -0.53
CA THR A 109 21.19 -17.08 -0.02
C THR A 109 22.45 -17.38 -0.83
N GLN A 110 22.46 -17.09 -2.13
CA GLN A 110 23.63 -17.26 -2.98
C GLN A 110 24.69 -16.20 -2.65
N GLU A 111 24.29 -14.93 -2.49
CA GLU A 111 25.18 -13.84 -2.05
C GLU A 111 25.81 -14.13 -0.67
N VAL A 112 25.04 -14.72 0.25
CA VAL A 112 25.57 -15.22 1.54
C VAL A 112 26.59 -16.33 1.33
N ALA A 113 26.30 -17.32 0.48
CA ALA A 113 27.18 -18.45 0.23
C ALA A 113 28.50 -18.03 -0.44
N ASP A 114 28.45 -17.01 -1.29
CA ASP A 114 29.60 -16.42 -1.97
C ASP A 114 30.44 -15.50 -1.05
N GLY A 115 29.89 -15.14 0.12
CA GLY A 115 30.53 -14.28 1.12
C GLY A 115 30.35 -12.79 0.87
N ASP A 116 29.46 -12.42 -0.06
CA ASP A 116 29.15 -11.03 -0.42
C ASP A 116 28.14 -10.38 0.54
N LEU A 117 27.38 -11.21 1.28
CA LEU A 117 26.35 -10.76 2.24
C LEU A 117 26.46 -11.50 3.57
N ASP A 118 26.38 -10.76 4.69
CA ASP A 118 26.23 -11.35 6.02
C ASP A 118 24.78 -11.83 6.21
N PRO A 119 24.51 -13.09 6.62
CA PRO A 119 23.17 -13.55 6.95
C PRO A 119 22.38 -12.63 7.89
N GLU A 120 23.04 -12.00 8.86
CA GLU A 120 22.40 -11.08 9.82
C GLU A 120 21.98 -9.75 9.18
N ALA A 121 22.52 -9.41 8.02
CA ALA A 121 22.13 -8.23 7.25
C ALA A 121 20.83 -8.43 6.45
N ILE A 122 20.29 -9.65 6.37
CA ILE A 122 19.01 -9.91 5.68
C ILE A 122 17.85 -9.39 6.52
N THR A 123 17.36 -8.20 6.16
CA THR A 123 16.22 -7.54 6.79
C THR A 123 14.99 -7.54 5.88
N ALA A 124 13.83 -7.16 6.42
CA ALA A 124 12.63 -6.95 5.61
C ALA A 124 12.85 -5.86 4.54
N ASP A 125 13.58 -4.80 4.87
CA ASP A 125 13.91 -3.71 3.95
C ASP A 125 14.78 -4.23 2.79
N LEU A 126 15.82 -5.02 3.08
CA LEU A 126 16.68 -5.60 2.05
C LEU A 126 15.89 -6.53 1.11
N ILE A 127 14.96 -7.33 1.67
CA ILE A 127 14.07 -8.17 0.85
C ILE A 127 13.19 -7.30 -0.05
N GLY A 128 12.62 -6.21 0.49
CA GLY A 128 11.83 -5.23 -0.27
C GLY A 128 12.61 -4.62 -1.43
N GLU A 129 13.84 -4.19 -1.19
CA GLU A 129 14.74 -3.61 -2.20
C GLU A 129 15.19 -4.62 -3.26
N THR A 130 15.36 -5.89 -2.88
CA THR A 130 15.85 -6.95 -3.77
C THR A 130 14.73 -7.58 -4.61
N LEU A 131 13.48 -7.52 -4.12
CA LEU A 131 12.33 -8.18 -4.75
C LEU A 131 12.15 -7.82 -6.21
N TYR A 132 12.37 -6.55 -6.55
CA TYR A 132 12.13 -6.01 -7.87
C TYR A 132 13.31 -5.18 -8.34
N ARG A 133 13.58 -5.19 -9.65
CA ARG A 133 14.67 -4.39 -10.26
C ARG A 133 14.51 -2.88 -10.02
N ARG A 134 13.29 -2.42 -9.78
CA ARG A 134 12.98 -1.03 -9.39
C ARG A 134 12.15 -1.07 -8.12
N PRO A 135 12.38 -0.15 -7.17
CA PRO A 135 11.53 -0.03 -5.98
C PRO A 135 10.07 0.17 -6.38
N VAL A 136 9.18 -0.59 -5.74
CA VAL A 136 7.73 -0.48 -5.87
C VAL A 136 7.21 0.03 -4.53
N GLN A 137 6.29 0.99 -4.56
CA GLN A 137 5.68 1.51 -3.34
C GLN A 137 4.78 0.46 -2.66
N ASP A 138 4.57 0.61 -1.36
CA ASP A 138 3.56 -0.19 -0.65
C ASP A 138 2.17 0.01 -1.26
N VAL A 139 1.37 -1.04 -1.24
CA VAL A 139 0.06 -1.02 -1.91
C VAL A 139 -1.01 -0.49 -0.97
N ASP A 140 -1.50 0.71 -1.26
CA ASP A 140 -2.64 1.32 -0.58
C ASP A 140 -3.98 0.62 -0.90
N LEU A 141 -4.19 0.26 -2.17
CA LEU A 141 -5.47 -0.22 -2.67
C LEU A 141 -5.29 -1.28 -3.75
N VAL A 142 -5.86 -2.47 -3.51
CA VAL A 142 -6.00 -3.52 -4.52
C VAL A 142 -7.40 -3.46 -5.11
N ILE A 143 -7.49 -3.27 -6.43
CA ILE A 143 -8.75 -3.34 -7.19
C ILE A 143 -8.80 -4.66 -7.94
N ARG A 144 -9.88 -5.42 -7.77
CA ARG A 144 -10.11 -6.65 -8.54
C ARG A 144 -11.51 -6.69 -9.13
N THR A 145 -11.52 -6.75 -10.46
CA THR A 145 -12.70 -6.89 -11.31
C THR A 145 -13.12 -8.35 -11.51
N GLY A 146 -14.33 -8.57 -12.05
CA GLY A 146 -14.80 -9.90 -12.45
C GLY A 146 -15.45 -10.73 -11.34
N GLY A 147 -15.80 -10.13 -10.20
CA GLY A 147 -16.60 -10.76 -9.14
C GLY A 147 -15.87 -11.75 -8.22
N ASP A 148 -14.59 -12.03 -8.48
CA ASP A 148 -13.77 -12.89 -7.64
C ASP A 148 -13.26 -12.16 -6.37
N GLU A 149 -13.50 -12.72 -5.18
CA GLU A 149 -13.05 -12.16 -3.90
C GLU A 149 -11.73 -12.78 -3.40
N ARG A 150 -10.63 -12.57 -4.13
CA ARG A 150 -9.28 -13.00 -3.71
C ARG A 150 -8.19 -12.10 -4.27
N THR A 151 -7.02 -12.03 -3.66
CA THR A 151 -5.89 -11.24 -4.22
C THR A 151 -5.06 -12.02 -5.25
N SER A 152 -5.21 -13.35 -5.34
CA SER A 152 -4.51 -14.21 -6.32
C SER A 152 -3.00 -14.02 -6.40
N ASN A 153 -2.30 -13.99 -5.25
CA ASN A 153 -0.83 -13.93 -5.22
C ASN A 153 -0.26 -12.63 -5.86
N PHE A 154 -1.04 -11.55 -5.90
CA PHE A 154 -0.64 -10.27 -6.44
C PHE A 154 -0.01 -9.38 -5.35
N LEU A 155 1.26 -8.99 -5.55
CA LEU A 155 2.04 -8.13 -4.65
C LEU A 155 1.95 -8.48 -3.15
N PRO A 156 2.07 -9.75 -2.72
CA PRO A 156 1.82 -10.15 -1.34
C PRO A 156 2.78 -9.53 -0.31
N TRP A 157 3.97 -9.09 -0.73
CA TRP A 157 4.93 -8.39 0.14
C TRP A 157 4.52 -6.93 0.39
N HIS A 158 4.13 -6.22 -0.68
CA HIS A 158 3.80 -4.78 -0.64
C HIS A 158 2.34 -4.53 -0.25
N ALA A 159 1.43 -5.49 -0.49
CA ALA A 159 0.03 -5.44 -0.06
C ALA A 159 -0.15 -6.00 1.35
N SER A 160 0.50 -5.36 2.33
CA SER A 160 0.39 -5.71 3.75
C SER A 160 -1.06 -5.62 4.23
N GLY A 161 -1.60 -6.72 4.76
CA GLY A 161 -3.05 -6.89 4.96
C GLY A 161 -3.73 -5.94 5.97
N ASN A 162 -2.96 -5.25 6.82
CA ASN A 162 -3.51 -4.22 7.71
C ASN A 162 -3.63 -2.86 7.01
N GLU A 163 -2.75 -2.58 6.06
CA GLU A 163 -2.56 -1.25 5.43
C GLU A 163 -3.22 -1.18 4.05
N ALA A 164 -3.24 -2.28 3.30
CA ALA A 164 -3.86 -2.33 1.97
C ALA A 164 -5.39 -2.50 2.05
N ALA A 165 -6.14 -1.54 1.51
CA ALA A 165 -7.54 -1.71 1.20
C ALA A 165 -7.73 -2.67 0.02
N VAL A 166 -8.85 -3.39 -0.02
CA VAL A 166 -9.19 -4.27 -1.13
C VAL A 166 -10.61 -3.99 -1.59
N TYR A 167 -10.76 -3.72 -2.88
CA TYR A 167 -12.05 -3.47 -3.52
C TYR A 167 -12.31 -4.52 -4.59
N PHE A 168 -13.32 -5.36 -4.35
CA PHE A 168 -13.81 -6.34 -5.30
C PHE A 168 -15.05 -5.79 -6.01
N CYS A 169 -15.10 -5.90 -7.35
CA CYS A 169 -16.27 -5.50 -8.11
C CYS A 169 -16.66 -6.53 -9.17
N THR A 170 -17.97 -6.60 -9.45
CA THR A 170 -18.55 -7.55 -10.40
C THR A 170 -18.18 -7.30 -11.87
N PRO A 171 -18.15 -6.05 -12.39
CA PRO A 171 -17.87 -5.82 -13.81
C PRO A 171 -16.53 -6.43 -14.22
N TYR A 172 -16.47 -7.03 -15.42
CA TYR A 172 -15.19 -7.45 -16.00
C TYR A 172 -14.36 -6.23 -16.40
N TRP A 173 -13.04 -6.41 -16.54
CA TRP A 173 -12.11 -5.33 -16.88
C TRP A 173 -12.54 -4.46 -18.08
N PRO A 174 -13.06 -5.01 -19.20
CA PRO A 174 -13.53 -4.19 -20.32
C PRO A 174 -14.71 -3.26 -19.99
N GLU A 175 -15.49 -3.59 -18.95
CA GLU A 175 -16.64 -2.82 -18.47
C GLU A 175 -16.31 -1.98 -17.23
N PHE A 176 -15.07 -2.03 -16.74
CA PHE A 176 -14.65 -1.28 -15.58
C PHE A 176 -14.68 0.23 -15.86
N SER A 177 -15.51 0.94 -15.11
CA SER A 177 -15.83 2.34 -15.36
C SER A 177 -15.15 3.28 -14.36
N LYS A 178 -15.14 4.58 -14.68
CA LYS A 178 -14.71 5.63 -13.75
C LYS A 178 -15.52 5.63 -12.44
N VAL A 179 -16.80 5.25 -12.51
CA VAL A 179 -17.65 5.14 -11.32
C VAL A 179 -17.15 4.03 -10.39
N GLU A 180 -16.77 2.88 -10.95
CA GLU A 180 -16.19 1.78 -10.14
C GLU A 180 -14.81 2.17 -9.59
N PHE A 181 -13.98 2.85 -10.38
CA PHE A 181 -12.70 3.39 -9.91
C PHE A 181 -12.88 4.33 -8.71
N ALA A 182 -13.80 5.29 -8.80
CA ALA A 182 -14.09 6.22 -7.70
C ALA A 182 -14.63 5.50 -6.45
N ARG A 183 -15.41 4.43 -6.61
CA ARG A 183 -15.86 3.59 -5.46
C ARG A 183 -14.70 2.84 -4.82
N ALA A 184 -13.74 2.40 -5.61
CA ALA A 184 -12.54 1.75 -5.10
C ALA A 184 -11.71 2.74 -4.25
N VAL A 185 -11.48 3.96 -4.75
CA VAL A 185 -10.79 5.01 -4.00
C VAL A 185 -11.53 5.34 -2.70
N ARG A 186 -12.86 5.49 -2.72
CA ARG A 186 -13.65 5.70 -1.49
C ARG A 186 -13.55 4.56 -0.49
N THR A 187 -13.35 3.33 -0.97
CA THR A 187 -13.15 2.17 -0.10
C THR A 187 -11.84 2.28 0.66
N TYR A 188 -10.78 2.76 -0.02
CA TYR A 188 -9.52 3.10 0.61
C TYR A 188 -9.69 4.22 1.64
N GLU A 189 -10.25 5.37 1.23
CA GLU A 189 -10.46 6.53 2.11
C GLU A 189 -11.23 6.15 3.40
N ALA A 190 -12.30 5.37 3.27
CA ALA A 190 -13.09 4.91 4.42
C ALA A 190 -12.30 3.98 5.35
N ARG A 191 -11.43 3.13 4.80
CA ARG A 191 -10.57 2.23 5.59
C ARG A 191 -9.48 3.01 6.30
N GLU A 192 -8.86 3.98 5.62
CA GLU A 192 -7.86 4.86 6.19
C GLU A 192 -8.46 5.63 7.38
N GLN A 193 -9.63 6.24 7.22
CA GLN A 193 -10.32 6.93 8.29
C GLN A 193 -10.61 6.01 9.49
N SER A 194 -11.13 4.80 9.24
CA SER A 194 -11.42 3.82 10.29
C SER A 194 -10.16 3.39 11.06
N TRP A 195 -9.03 3.28 10.36
CA TRP A 195 -7.74 2.98 10.96
C TRP A 195 -7.26 4.13 11.85
N GLN A 196 -7.30 5.37 11.36
CA GLN A 196 -6.95 6.57 12.12
C GLN A 196 -7.82 6.71 13.39
N GLU A 197 -9.13 6.49 13.29
CA GLU A 197 -10.05 6.51 14.44
C GLU A 197 -9.73 5.39 15.45
N THR A 198 -9.41 4.19 14.96
CA THR A 198 -9.03 3.07 15.83
C THR A 198 -7.71 3.34 16.56
N GLN A 199 -6.72 3.92 15.88
CA GLN A 199 -5.46 4.34 16.50
C GLN A 199 -5.69 5.39 17.59
N LEU A 200 -6.47 6.43 17.28
CA LEU A 200 -6.82 7.48 18.24
C LEU A 200 -7.49 6.89 19.49
N ARG A 201 -8.50 6.03 19.31
CA ARG A 201 -9.20 5.38 20.42
C ARG A 201 -8.27 4.51 21.27
N ARG A 202 -7.36 3.76 20.65
CA ARG A 202 -6.37 2.94 21.36
C ARG A 202 -5.40 3.82 22.16
N ALA A 203 -4.89 4.89 21.55
CA ALA A 203 -4.01 5.84 22.22
C ALA A 203 -4.69 6.48 23.44
N LEU A 204 -5.94 6.92 23.30
CA LEU A 204 -6.72 7.49 24.41
C LEU A 204 -6.98 6.45 25.52
N SER A 205 -7.30 5.20 25.16
CA SER A 205 -7.51 4.12 26.12
C SER A 205 -6.25 3.82 26.94
N LEU A 206 -5.06 3.88 26.31
CA LEU A 206 -3.78 3.74 27.01
C LEU A 206 -3.53 4.89 27.98
N VAL A 207 -3.78 6.14 27.56
CA VAL A 207 -3.66 7.30 28.45
C VAL A 207 -4.63 7.21 29.63
N HIS A 208 -5.86 6.74 29.40
CA HIS A 208 -6.87 6.54 30.45
C HIS A 208 -6.47 5.44 31.44
N ALA A 209 -5.92 4.32 30.98
CA ALA A 209 -5.46 3.24 31.85
C ALA A 209 -4.35 3.70 32.82
N VAL A 210 -3.57 4.71 32.43
CA VAL A 210 -2.43 5.26 33.18
C VAL A 210 -2.84 6.49 34.02
N LYS A 211 -4.14 6.87 34.06
CA LYS A 211 -4.66 8.03 34.84
C LYS A 211 -4.33 7.97 36.34
N HIS A 212 -4.14 6.79 36.92
CA HIS A 212 -3.88 6.61 38.36
C HIS A 212 -2.41 6.33 38.73
N THR A 213 -1.50 6.33 37.76
CA THR A 213 -0.06 6.18 37.97
C THR A 213 0.64 7.54 38.03
N GLU A 214 1.88 7.57 38.53
CA GLU A 214 2.69 8.78 38.69
C GLU A 214 2.66 9.71 37.44
N TYR A 215 2.74 11.02 37.68
CA TYR A 215 2.55 12.06 36.67
C TYR A 215 3.60 12.05 35.54
N GLN A 216 4.83 11.63 35.85
CA GLN A 216 5.96 11.56 34.90
C GLN A 216 5.76 10.47 33.81
N PRO A 217 5.42 9.21 34.17
CA PRO A 217 5.05 8.18 33.19
C PRO A 217 3.96 8.60 32.20
N ARG A 218 2.94 9.33 32.65
CA ARG A 218 1.80 9.74 31.81
C ARG A 218 2.19 10.77 30.75
N THR A 219 2.99 11.78 31.11
CA THR A 219 3.41 12.83 30.18
C THR A 219 4.31 12.27 29.07
N GLN A 220 5.24 11.39 29.44
CA GLN A 220 6.12 10.71 28.47
C GLN A 220 5.34 9.80 27.53
N LEU A 221 4.32 9.10 28.04
CA LEU A 221 3.44 8.26 27.22
C LEU A 221 2.65 9.08 26.19
N ILE A 222 2.06 10.22 26.60
CA ILE A 222 1.33 11.11 25.70
C ILE A 222 2.23 11.60 24.56
N GLN A 223 3.46 12.01 24.88
CA GLN A 223 4.42 12.47 23.87
C GLN A 223 4.78 11.36 22.89
N ARG A 224 5.13 10.16 23.38
CA ARG A 224 5.44 9.01 22.53
C ARG A 224 4.28 8.60 21.62
N LEU A 225 3.06 8.59 22.13
CA LEU A 225 1.88 8.24 21.33
C LEU A 225 1.60 9.31 20.28
N ARG A 226 1.75 10.59 20.60
CA ARG A 226 1.61 11.69 19.64
C ARG A 226 2.58 11.54 18.47
N ASP A 227 3.83 11.20 18.75
CA ASP A 227 4.88 11.06 17.74
C ASP A 227 4.66 9.87 16.79
N GLN A 228 3.80 8.92 17.16
CA GLN A 228 3.43 7.75 16.35
C GLN A 228 2.16 7.94 15.51
N LEU A 229 1.43 9.04 15.68
CA LEU A 229 0.18 9.31 14.98
C LEU A 229 0.40 10.22 13.76
N THR A 230 -0.47 10.10 12.76
CA THR A 230 -0.50 11.07 11.64
C THR A 230 -0.76 12.48 12.16
N ARG A 231 -0.31 13.51 11.42
CA ARG A 231 -0.43 14.92 11.87
C ARG A 231 -1.86 15.32 12.24
N GLU A 232 -2.83 14.88 11.46
CA GLU A 232 -4.25 15.13 11.71
C GLU A 232 -4.74 14.40 12.97
N THR A 233 -4.45 13.10 13.08
CA THR A 233 -4.82 12.28 14.24
C THR A 233 -4.16 12.75 15.53
N ALA A 234 -2.90 13.18 15.46
CA ALA A 234 -2.14 13.73 16.58
C ALA A 234 -2.78 15.02 17.11
N THR A 235 -3.31 15.87 16.23
CA THR A 235 -4.02 17.10 16.63
C THR A 235 -5.29 16.74 17.41
N ARG A 236 -6.12 15.84 16.85
CA ARG A 236 -7.34 15.34 17.51
C ARG A 236 -7.05 14.64 18.84
N PHE A 237 -5.93 13.91 18.93
CA PHE A 237 -5.47 13.25 20.15
C PHE A 237 -5.13 14.25 21.25
N VAL A 238 -4.34 15.29 20.94
CA VAL A 238 -3.96 16.32 21.91
C VAL A 238 -5.20 17.06 22.44
N ASP A 239 -6.11 17.46 21.56
CA ASP A 239 -7.35 18.14 21.94
C ASP A 239 -8.19 17.27 22.90
N SER A 240 -8.34 15.97 22.58
CA SER A 240 -9.09 15.01 23.40
C SER A 240 -8.46 14.83 24.78
N VAL A 241 -7.14 14.69 24.85
CA VAL A 241 -6.40 14.57 26.13
C VAL A 241 -6.52 15.84 26.97
N GLN A 242 -6.49 17.03 26.35
CA GLN A 242 -6.63 18.31 27.05
C GLN A 242 -8.03 18.48 27.65
N THR A 243 -9.09 18.20 26.88
CA THR A 243 -10.48 18.27 27.37
C THR A 243 -10.76 17.34 28.55
N ASP A 244 -10.08 16.18 28.62
CA ASP A 244 -10.14 15.23 29.73
C ASP A 244 -9.45 15.73 31.02
N THR A 245 -8.49 16.66 30.90
CA THR A 245 -7.81 17.28 32.05
C THR A 245 -8.62 18.42 32.65
N GLU A 246 -9.34 19.19 31.83
CA GLU A 246 -10.13 20.35 32.27
C GLU A 246 -11.45 19.95 32.97
N THR A 247 -11.93 18.73 32.78
CA THR A 247 -13.17 18.21 33.39
C THR A 247 -12.97 17.55 34.77
N THR A 248 -11.76 17.57 35.33
CA THR A 248 -11.54 17.14 36.73
C THR A 248 -11.89 18.31 37.65
N PRO A 249 -12.94 18.24 38.50
CA PRO A 249 -13.21 19.29 39.46
C PRO A 249 -12.00 19.41 40.39
N ALA A 250 -11.49 20.62 40.57
CA ALA A 250 -10.64 20.91 41.72
C ALA A 250 -11.45 20.53 42.97
N ASP A 251 -10.97 19.58 43.77
CA ASP A 251 -11.54 19.27 45.08
C ASP A 251 -11.59 20.56 45.90
N GLY A 252 -12.77 21.19 45.88
CA GLY A 252 -13.11 22.37 46.64
C GLY A 252 -13.38 21.95 48.07
N ASP A 253 -12.32 21.96 48.86
CA ASP A 253 -12.34 21.88 50.32
C ASP A 253 -13.42 22.83 50.87
N THR A 254 -14.58 22.29 51.24
CA THR A 254 -15.61 23.05 51.96
C THR A 254 -16.04 22.23 53.18
N LYS A 255 -15.25 22.31 54.24
CA LYS A 255 -15.69 22.01 55.60
C LYS A 255 -16.88 22.91 55.95
N GLN A 256 -18.10 22.38 55.92
CA GLN A 256 -19.20 22.91 56.72
C GLN A 256 -19.33 22.09 58.00
N ALA A 257 -18.82 22.65 59.09
CA ALA A 257 -19.16 22.24 60.44
C ALA A 257 -20.53 22.82 60.79
N HIS A 258 -21.52 21.97 61.06
CA HIS A 258 -22.74 22.37 61.76
C HIS A 258 -22.59 22.07 63.26
N PRO A 259 -22.99 23.00 64.15
CA PRO A 259 -22.91 22.79 65.58
C PRO A 259 -24.07 21.92 66.06
N VAL A 260 -23.78 21.07 67.04
CA VAL A 260 -24.74 20.33 67.85
C VAL A 260 -25.58 21.33 68.66
N SER A 261 -26.91 21.17 68.64
CA SER A 261 -27.81 21.75 69.64
C SER A 261 -28.48 20.61 70.40
N ASN A 262 -28.19 20.53 71.69
CA ASN A 262 -29.04 19.88 72.69
C ASN A 262 -30.25 20.78 72.94
N ASP A 263 -31.45 20.24 72.78
CA ASP A 263 -32.51 20.12 73.80
C ASP A 263 -33.78 19.55 73.18
#